data_AF-A0A0F9ZY95-F1
#
_entry.id   AF-A0A0F9ZY95-F1
#
_cell.length_a   1.000
_cell.length_b   1.000
_cell.length_c   1.000
_cell.angle_alpha   90.00
_cell.angle_beta   90.00
_cell.angle_gamma   90.00
#
_symmetry.space_group_name_H-M   'P 1'
#
loop_
_entity.id
_entity.type
_entity.pdbx_description
1 polymer ?
#
loop_
_entity_poly.entity_id
_entity_poly.type
_entity_poly.pdbx_seq_one_letter_code
_entity_poly.pdbx_strand_id
1 'polypeptide(L)'
;MDKYKNLRVFNIVMGFFHLIQSILVLILSNDFSLPLNTSYLKFDQATLSLQPFLENVGEIRIGYLVALFLLISSIAHFTISLPKIYEWYIKNIKKGINYARWYEYSISSSIMIVVIAMLVGVYDLSTLLLMFFINMMMILFGLVMEVHNQTTTKTNWISYIFGCIAGIIPWIVVALYLFGSGDGENKAPDFVYWIFFSIFLFFNSFAVNMVLQYGKYGKWKDYTFGEKVYIILSLVAKSLLAWQVFAGTLRPV
;
A
#
# COMPACT_ATOMS: atom_id res chain seq x y z
N MET A 1 -25.00 10.20 20.38
CA MET A 1 -23.90 10.94 19.73
C MET A 1 -24.00 10.75 18.23
N ASP A 2 -24.00 11.82 17.44
CA ASP A 2 -24.10 11.77 15.97
C ASP A 2 -22.95 10.91 15.40
N LYS A 3 -23.29 9.86 14.64
CA LYS A 3 -22.32 8.91 14.06
C LYS A 3 -21.26 9.62 13.20
N TYR A 4 -21.63 10.75 12.58
CA TYR A 4 -20.72 11.57 11.80
C TYR A 4 -19.79 12.39 12.68
N LYS A 5 -20.20 12.89 13.85
CA LYS A 5 -19.27 13.56 14.76
C LYS A 5 -18.18 12.60 15.25
N ASN A 6 -18.57 11.35 15.55
CA ASN A 6 -17.63 10.31 15.99
C ASN A 6 -16.61 9.95 14.90
N LEU A 7 -17.01 9.98 13.61
CA LEU A 7 -16.12 9.69 12.49
C LEU A 7 -15.05 10.77 12.28
N ARG A 8 -15.34 12.04 12.61
CA ARG A 8 -14.35 13.13 12.57
C ARG A 8 -13.26 12.91 13.60
N VAL A 9 -13.66 12.69 14.86
CA VAL A 9 -12.74 12.43 15.96
C VAL A 9 -11.91 11.18 15.66
N PHE A 10 -12.55 10.15 15.11
CA PHE A 10 -11.86 8.92 14.71
C PHE A 10 -10.75 9.18 13.68
N ASN A 11 -11.03 9.94 12.62
CA ASN A 11 -10.01 10.31 11.63
C ASN A 11 -8.86 11.12 12.26
N ILE A 12 -9.15 12.09 13.13
CA ILE A 12 -8.11 12.87 13.82
C ILE A 12 -7.19 11.96 14.65
N VAL A 13 -7.79 11.06 15.45
CA VAL A 13 -7.04 10.11 16.30
C VAL A 13 -6.16 9.20 15.44
N MET A 14 -6.69 8.68 14.33
CA MET A 14 -5.94 7.83 13.40
C MET A 14 -4.81 8.60 12.70
N GLY A 15 -5.05 9.87 12.36
CA GLY A 15 -4.01 10.78 11.86
C GLY A 15 -2.84 10.91 12.83
N PHE A 16 -3.11 11.11 14.13
CA PHE A 16 -2.05 11.16 15.15
C PHE A 16 -1.30 9.84 15.30
N PHE A 17 -1.99 8.69 15.27
CA PHE A 17 -1.30 7.40 15.30
C PHE A 17 -0.34 7.21 14.12
N HIS A 18 -0.72 7.64 12.92
CA HIS A 18 0.17 7.61 11.76
C HIS A 18 1.32 8.61 11.89
N LEU A 19 1.04 9.84 12.34
CA LEU A 19 2.04 10.89 12.50
C LEU A 19 3.13 10.48 13.48
N ILE A 20 2.73 10.00 14.66
CA ILE A 20 3.66 9.59 15.72
C ILE A 20 4.56 8.47 15.20
N GLN A 21 4.00 7.46 14.54
CA GLN A 21 4.79 6.38 13.96
C GLN A 21 5.74 6.86 12.86
N SER A 22 5.28 7.78 11.98
CA SER A 22 6.12 8.37 10.94
C SER A 22 7.34 9.09 11.53
N ILE A 23 7.13 9.92 12.56
CA ILE A 23 8.18 10.65 13.27
C ILE A 23 9.12 9.66 13.97
N LEU A 24 8.59 8.66 14.66
CA LEU A 24 9.40 7.66 15.37
C LEU A 24 10.28 6.88 14.39
N VAL A 25 9.74 6.41 13.27
CA VAL A 25 10.54 5.73 12.24
C VAL A 25 11.63 6.66 11.71
N LEU A 26 11.30 7.91 11.37
CA LEU A 26 12.25 8.87 10.79
C LEU A 26 13.43 9.18 11.72
N ILE A 27 13.18 9.30 13.03
CA ILE A 27 14.20 9.68 14.02
C ILE A 27 15.01 8.46 14.49
N LEU A 28 14.37 7.28 14.57
CA LEU A 28 15.00 6.09 15.14
C LEU A 28 15.64 5.18 14.09
N SER A 29 15.35 5.34 12.79
CA SER A 29 15.91 4.49 11.73
C SER A 29 17.38 4.78 11.49
N ASN A 30 18.17 3.73 11.31
CA ASN A 30 19.54 3.81 10.77
C ASN A 30 19.55 4.23 9.28
N ASP A 31 20.75 4.31 8.69
CA ASP A 31 20.95 4.70 7.29
C ASP A 31 20.80 3.56 6.27
N PHE A 32 20.14 2.43 6.62
CA PHE A 32 19.99 1.28 5.74
C PHE A 32 19.37 1.67 4.37
N SER A 33 20.17 1.47 3.33
CA SER A 33 19.82 1.74 1.94
C SER A 33 19.77 0.47 1.11
N LEU A 34 18.91 0.48 0.08
CA LEU A 34 18.85 -0.57 -0.94
C LEU A 34 19.10 0.03 -2.33
N PRO A 35 19.78 -0.70 -3.23
CA PRO A 35 20.14 -0.19 -4.53
C PRO A 35 18.91 -0.06 -5.45
N LEU A 36 18.98 0.90 -6.36
CA LEU A 36 18.19 0.95 -7.57
C LEU A 36 19.07 0.64 -8.76
N ASN A 37 18.68 -0.34 -9.55
CA ASN A 37 19.43 -0.77 -10.72
C ASN A 37 18.62 -0.57 -12.00
N THR A 38 19.31 -0.48 -13.14
CA THR A 38 18.71 -0.52 -14.48
C THR A 38 19.61 -1.33 -15.38
N SER A 39 19.02 -2.14 -16.27
CA SER A 39 19.78 -2.92 -17.25
C SER A 39 19.90 -2.16 -18.57
N TYR A 40 21.07 -1.61 -18.87
CA TYR A 40 21.37 -0.98 -20.16
C TYR A 40 21.99 -1.97 -21.14
N LEU A 41 21.97 -1.67 -22.44
CA LEU A 41 22.70 -2.47 -23.42
C LEU A 41 24.13 -1.95 -23.55
N LYS A 42 25.11 -2.86 -23.40
CA LYS A 42 26.53 -2.58 -23.63
C LYS A 42 27.04 -3.46 -24.77
N PHE A 43 27.76 -2.87 -25.70
CA PHE A 43 28.36 -3.61 -26.81
C PHE A 43 29.59 -4.38 -26.32
N ASP A 44 29.56 -5.70 -26.51
CA ASP A 44 30.68 -6.60 -26.24
C ASP A 44 31.48 -6.82 -27.52
N GLN A 45 32.73 -6.36 -27.52
CA GLN A 45 33.63 -6.47 -28.66
C GLN A 45 34.10 -7.92 -28.92
N ALA A 46 34.13 -8.77 -27.89
CA ALA A 46 34.58 -10.16 -28.05
C ALA A 46 33.52 -11.02 -28.75
N THR A 47 32.24 -10.78 -28.45
CA THR A 47 31.11 -11.51 -29.03
C THR A 47 30.41 -10.77 -30.17
N LEU A 48 30.83 -9.51 -30.44
CA LEU A 48 30.22 -8.61 -31.43
C LEU A 48 28.69 -8.47 -31.24
N SER A 49 28.24 -8.39 -29.99
CA SER A 49 26.82 -8.38 -29.64
C SER A 49 26.48 -7.35 -28.56
N LEU A 50 25.22 -6.91 -28.50
CA LEU A 50 24.71 -6.11 -27.39
C LEU A 50 24.26 -7.04 -26.25
N GLN A 51 24.84 -6.84 -25.07
CA GLN A 51 24.52 -7.62 -23.87
C GLN A 51 23.92 -6.72 -22.78
N PRO A 52 22.98 -7.24 -21.96
CA PRO A 52 22.50 -6.54 -20.77
C PRO A 52 23.65 -6.26 -19.80
N PHE A 53 23.74 -5.03 -19.33
CA PHE A 53 24.70 -4.55 -18.34
C PHE A 53 23.93 -3.88 -17.21
N LEU A 54 24.01 -4.48 -16.01
CA LEU A 54 23.35 -3.99 -14.82
C LEU A 54 24.12 -2.79 -14.26
N GLU A 55 23.49 -1.63 -14.27
CA GLU A 55 24.04 -0.38 -13.74
C GLU A 55 23.28 0.00 -12.46
N ASN A 56 24.00 0.41 -11.42
CA ASN A 56 23.39 1.04 -10.25
C ASN A 56 23.13 2.53 -10.55
N VAL A 57 21.87 2.95 -10.46
CA VAL A 57 21.43 4.33 -10.77
C VAL A 57 21.13 5.15 -9.52
N GLY A 58 21.25 4.53 -8.34
CA GLY A 58 21.09 5.20 -7.05
C GLY A 58 20.82 4.24 -5.91
N GLU A 59 20.59 4.81 -4.74
CA GLU A 59 20.22 4.10 -3.53
C GLU A 59 19.05 4.80 -2.84
N ILE A 60 18.17 4.00 -2.22
CA ILE A 60 17.04 4.51 -1.45
C ILE A 60 17.21 4.09 0.00
N ARG A 61 17.14 5.07 0.91
CA ARG A 61 17.03 4.84 2.36
C ARG A 61 15.63 4.34 2.71
N ILE A 62 15.54 3.11 3.21
CA ILE A 62 14.24 2.44 3.44
C ILE A 62 13.45 3.11 4.57
N GLY A 63 14.14 3.64 5.59
CA GLY A 63 13.48 4.41 6.67
C GLY A 63 12.64 5.58 6.15
N TYR A 64 13.10 6.27 5.10
CA TYR A 64 12.36 7.39 4.52
C TYR A 64 11.10 6.94 3.78
N LEU A 65 11.15 5.83 3.03
CA LEU A 65 9.94 5.29 2.39
C LEU A 65 8.91 4.81 3.41
N VAL A 66 9.36 4.20 4.51
CA VAL A 66 8.49 3.74 5.59
C VAL A 66 7.82 4.92 6.29
N ALA A 67 8.59 5.95 6.65
CA ALA A 67 8.05 7.17 7.24
C ALA A 67 7.08 7.88 6.28
N LEU A 68 7.37 7.87 4.97
CA LEU A 68 6.57 8.55 3.95
C LEU A 68 5.17 7.96 3.81
N PHE A 69 5.00 6.63 3.73
CA PHE A 69 3.66 6.07 3.58
C PHE A 69 2.79 6.31 4.83
N LEU A 70 3.40 6.36 6.02
CA LEU A 70 2.72 6.72 7.26
C LEU A 70 2.32 8.21 7.25
N LEU A 71 3.23 9.08 6.81
CA LEU A 71 2.98 10.52 6.74
C LEU A 71 1.84 10.85 5.78
N ILE A 72 1.79 10.18 4.62
CA ILE A 72 0.71 10.36 3.64
C ILE A 72 -0.66 10.05 4.26
N SER A 73 -0.79 8.93 4.99
CA SER A 73 -2.04 8.59 5.69
C SER A 73 -2.38 9.61 6.77
N SER A 74 -1.39 10.07 7.55
CA SER A 74 -1.58 11.13 8.54
C SER A 74 -2.13 12.41 7.91
N ILE A 75 -1.50 12.88 6.82
CA ILE A 75 -1.91 14.08 6.09
C ILE A 75 -3.34 13.92 5.58
N ALA A 76 -3.68 12.78 5.00
CA ALA A 76 -5.03 12.53 4.50
C ALA A 76 -6.07 12.59 5.63
N HIS A 77 -5.82 11.93 6.76
CA HIS A 77 -6.71 11.93 7.92
C HIS A 77 -6.94 13.33 8.51
N PHE A 78 -5.88 14.13 8.63
CA PHE A 78 -6.03 15.52 9.08
C PHE A 78 -6.74 16.38 8.05
N THR A 79 -6.41 16.23 6.77
CA THR A 79 -7.03 16.98 5.67
C THR A 79 -8.53 16.73 5.62
N ILE A 80 -8.98 15.47 5.63
CA ILE A 80 -10.42 15.17 5.62
C ILE A 80 -11.14 15.69 6.86
N SER A 81 -10.43 15.89 7.97
CA SER A 81 -10.99 16.38 9.23
C SER A 81 -11.13 17.92 9.31
N LEU A 82 -10.62 18.66 8.32
CA LEU A 82 -10.77 20.12 8.23
C LEU A 82 -12.24 20.51 7.98
N PRO A 83 -12.76 21.63 8.51
CA PRO A 83 -14.20 21.92 8.51
C PRO A 83 -14.91 21.78 7.14
N LYS A 84 -14.47 22.50 6.11
CA LYS A 84 -15.08 22.45 4.76
C LYS A 84 -14.87 21.11 4.04
N ILE A 85 -13.72 20.48 4.27
CA ILE A 85 -13.39 19.18 3.66
C ILE A 85 -14.22 18.07 4.32
N TYR A 86 -14.45 18.18 5.63
CA TYR A 86 -15.25 17.23 6.39
C TYR A 86 -16.71 17.23 5.95
N GLU A 87 -17.28 18.40 5.64
CA GLU A 87 -18.61 18.52 5.06
C GLU A 87 -18.70 17.81 3.70
N TRP A 88 -17.71 18.02 2.82
CA TRP A 88 -17.60 17.31 1.55
C TRP A 88 -17.44 15.80 1.75
N TYR A 89 -16.61 15.37 2.69
CA TYR A 89 -16.40 13.97 3.04
C TYR A 89 -17.72 13.32 3.47
N ILE A 90 -18.44 13.91 4.43
CA ILE A 90 -19.73 13.38 4.90
C ILE A 90 -20.79 13.37 3.79
N LYS A 91 -20.82 14.38 2.92
CA LYS A 91 -21.72 14.39 1.75
C LYS A 91 -21.49 13.18 0.85
N ASN A 92 -20.25 12.73 0.69
CA ASN A 92 -19.88 11.57 -0.13
C ASN A 92 -20.06 10.25 0.62
N ILE A 93 -19.75 10.19 1.91
CA ILE A 93 -20.04 9.01 2.76
C ILE A 93 -21.54 8.67 2.73
N LYS A 94 -22.42 9.68 2.75
CA LYS A 94 -23.88 9.48 2.61
C LYS A 94 -24.30 8.89 1.26
N LYS A 95 -23.47 9.06 0.23
CA LYS A 95 -23.65 8.44 -1.10
C LYS A 95 -22.94 7.08 -1.22
N GLY A 96 -22.28 6.62 -0.16
CA GLY A 96 -21.51 5.37 -0.19
C GLY A 96 -20.24 5.46 -1.04
N ILE A 97 -19.55 6.60 -1.00
CA ILE A 97 -18.27 6.79 -1.68
C ILE A 97 -17.28 7.59 -0.83
N ASN A 98 -16.00 7.21 -0.87
CA ASN A 98 -14.92 7.95 -0.23
C ASN A 98 -13.72 8.13 -1.18
N TYR A 99 -13.72 9.24 -1.90
CA TYR A 99 -12.63 9.60 -2.82
C TYR A 99 -11.26 9.75 -2.13
N ALA A 100 -11.23 10.38 -0.95
CA ALA A 100 -9.98 10.67 -0.25
C ALA A 100 -9.23 9.38 0.13
N ARG A 101 -9.95 8.34 0.57
CA ARG A 101 -9.37 7.02 0.87
C ARG A 101 -8.70 6.40 -0.36
N TRP A 102 -9.36 6.43 -1.52
CA TRP A 102 -8.77 5.84 -2.72
C TRP A 102 -7.53 6.61 -3.20
N TYR A 103 -7.54 7.94 -3.14
CA TYR A 103 -6.34 8.71 -3.49
C TYR A 103 -5.19 8.53 -2.49
N GLU A 104 -5.50 8.40 -1.21
CA GLU A 104 -4.48 8.12 -0.19
C GLU A 104 -3.89 6.73 -0.39
N TYR A 105 -4.72 5.69 -0.51
CA TYR A 105 -4.26 4.31 -0.70
C TYR A 105 -3.50 4.13 -2.00
N SER A 106 -3.85 4.87 -3.07
CA SER A 106 -3.25 4.68 -4.39
C SER A 106 -1.78 5.08 -4.39
N ILE A 107 -1.37 5.94 -3.47
CA ILE A 107 0.02 6.32 -3.25
C ILE A 107 0.61 5.51 -2.10
N SER A 108 -0.01 5.51 -0.91
CA SER A 108 0.61 4.91 0.28
C SER A 108 0.79 3.39 0.15
N SER A 109 -0.22 2.65 -0.32
CA SER A 109 -0.09 1.21 -0.53
C SER A 109 0.88 0.86 -1.67
N SER A 110 1.04 1.77 -2.63
CA SER A 110 1.99 1.60 -3.73
C SER A 110 3.43 1.84 -3.29
N ILE A 111 3.66 2.74 -2.34
CA ILE A 111 4.97 2.85 -1.67
C ILE A 111 5.23 1.58 -0.83
N MET A 112 4.22 1.09 -0.11
CA MET A 112 4.34 -0.14 0.68
C MET A 112 4.75 -1.34 -0.19
N ILE A 113 4.13 -1.53 -1.37
CA ILE A 113 4.49 -2.65 -2.25
C ILE A 113 5.91 -2.51 -2.81
N VAL A 114 6.38 -1.29 -3.10
CA VAL A 114 7.78 -1.04 -3.49
C VAL A 114 8.74 -1.42 -2.38
N VAL A 115 8.46 -1.03 -1.12
CA VAL A 115 9.29 -1.41 0.03
C VAL A 115 9.35 -2.93 0.17
N ILE A 116 8.22 -3.63 0.08
CA ILE A 116 8.17 -5.11 0.16
C ILE A 116 8.97 -5.74 -0.98
N ALA A 117 8.83 -5.23 -2.20
CA ALA A 117 9.55 -5.74 -3.37
C ALA A 117 11.07 -5.58 -3.22
N MET A 118 11.54 -4.42 -2.76
CA MET A 118 12.96 -4.20 -2.52
C MET A 118 13.50 -5.13 -1.43
N LEU A 119 12.74 -5.41 -0.37
CA LEU A 119 13.17 -6.33 0.70
C LEU A 119 13.33 -7.78 0.25
N VAL A 120 12.72 -8.18 -0.87
CA VAL A 120 12.93 -9.50 -1.50
C VAL A 120 13.93 -9.46 -2.66
N GLY A 121 14.58 -8.32 -2.91
CA GLY A 121 15.62 -8.20 -3.94
C GLY A 121 15.17 -7.63 -5.28
N VAL A 122 13.94 -7.13 -5.41
CA VAL A 122 13.51 -6.44 -6.64
C VAL A 122 14.11 -5.03 -6.65
N TYR A 123 15.23 -4.86 -7.36
CA TYR A 123 15.95 -3.58 -7.44
C TYR A 123 15.86 -2.91 -8.81
N ASP A 124 15.34 -3.59 -9.83
CA ASP A 124 15.16 -3.00 -11.17
C ASP A 124 14.13 -1.86 -11.12
N LEU A 125 14.58 -0.65 -11.47
CA LEU A 125 13.79 0.58 -11.42
C LEU A 125 12.51 0.47 -12.26
N SER A 126 12.61 -0.13 -13.45
CA SER A 126 11.48 -0.35 -14.36
C SER A 126 10.40 -1.21 -13.72
N THR A 127 10.81 -2.30 -13.08
CA THR A 127 9.94 -3.25 -12.39
C THR A 127 9.27 -2.58 -11.18
N LEU A 128 10.03 -1.85 -10.36
CA LEU A 128 9.49 -1.12 -9.20
C LEU A 128 8.46 -0.06 -9.63
N LEU A 129 8.72 0.67 -10.72
CA LEU A 129 7.80 1.64 -11.29
C LEU A 129 6.48 0.98 -11.72
N LEU A 130 6.57 -0.14 -12.45
CA LEU A 130 5.39 -0.89 -12.88
C LEU A 130 4.62 -1.46 -11.70
N MET A 131 5.29 -2.00 -10.67
CA MET A 131 4.66 -2.49 -9.44
C MET A 131 3.93 -1.38 -8.69
N PHE A 132 4.52 -0.19 -8.61
CA PHE A 132 3.89 0.98 -8.00
C PHE A 132 2.59 1.33 -8.74
N PHE A 133 2.63 1.47 -10.06
CA PHE A 133 1.46 1.89 -10.83
C PHE A 133 0.40 0.80 -10.96
N ILE A 134 0.75 -0.48 -11.08
CA ILE A 134 -0.26 -1.55 -11.13
C ILE A 134 -0.99 -1.69 -9.78
N ASN A 135 -0.27 -1.49 -8.66
CA ASN A 135 -0.90 -1.43 -7.34
C ASN A 135 -1.79 -0.17 -7.20
N MET A 136 -1.34 0.97 -7.72
CA MET A 136 -2.17 2.17 -7.81
C MET A 136 -3.46 1.90 -8.59
N MET A 137 -3.38 1.18 -9.71
CA MET A 137 -4.54 0.81 -10.52
C MET A 137 -5.51 -0.10 -9.76
N MET A 138 -5.03 -1.07 -8.98
CA MET A 138 -5.89 -1.87 -8.08
C MET A 138 -6.76 -0.96 -7.20
N ILE A 139 -6.16 0.06 -6.58
CA ILE A 139 -6.87 1.01 -5.72
C ILE A 139 -7.86 1.86 -6.52
N LEU A 140 -7.46 2.39 -7.68
CA LEU A 140 -8.34 3.20 -8.52
C LEU A 140 -9.52 2.40 -9.08
N PHE A 141 -9.38 1.10 -9.29
CA PHE A 141 -10.51 0.22 -9.61
C PHE A 141 -11.52 0.10 -8.45
N GLY A 142 -11.05 0.19 -7.20
CA GLY A 142 -11.92 0.35 -6.03
C GLY A 142 -12.70 1.68 -6.06
N LEU A 143 -12.06 2.78 -6.47
CA LEU A 143 -12.78 4.05 -6.69
C LEU A 143 -13.83 3.91 -7.81
N VAL A 144 -13.47 3.29 -8.93
CA VAL A 144 -14.41 3.04 -10.03
C VAL A 144 -15.57 2.16 -9.57
N MET A 145 -15.34 1.18 -8.70
CA MET A 145 -16.42 0.38 -8.10
C MET A 145 -17.42 1.26 -7.34
N GLU A 146 -16.95 2.23 -6.55
CA GLU A 146 -17.80 3.19 -5.83
C GLU A 146 -18.50 4.21 -6.72
N VAL A 147 -17.85 4.67 -7.79
CA VAL A 147 -18.44 5.64 -8.73
C VAL A 147 -19.45 4.96 -9.65
N HIS A 148 -19.07 3.86 -10.29
CA HIS A 148 -19.88 3.16 -11.29
C HIS A 148 -21.19 2.65 -10.69
N ASN A 149 -21.15 2.13 -9.46
CA ASN A 149 -22.33 1.56 -8.81
C ASN A 149 -23.29 2.61 -8.21
N GLN A 150 -23.06 3.91 -8.42
CA GLN A 150 -24.03 4.96 -8.05
C GLN A 150 -25.25 4.96 -8.97
N THR A 151 -25.10 4.51 -10.22
CA THR A 151 -26.14 4.59 -11.26
C THR A 151 -26.64 3.23 -11.74
N THR A 152 -26.01 2.13 -11.31
CA THR A 152 -26.41 0.77 -11.70
C THR A 152 -27.61 0.27 -10.89
N THR A 153 -28.53 -0.45 -11.53
CA THR A 153 -29.70 -1.08 -10.85
C THR A 153 -29.31 -2.28 -9.98
N LYS A 154 -28.31 -3.05 -10.41
CA LYS A 154 -27.67 -4.14 -9.66
C LYS A 154 -26.18 -3.89 -9.61
N THR A 155 -25.52 -4.34 -8.54
CA THR A 155 -24.07 -4.18 -8.40
C THR A 155 -23.33 -4.81 -9.57
N ASN A 156 -22.56 -4.00 -10.28
CA ASN A 156 -21.63 -4.43 -11.31
C ASN A 156 -20.22 -4.58 -10.71
N TRP A 157 -19.69 -5.79 -10.78
CA TRP A 157 -18.43 -6.19 -10.15
C TRP A 157 -17.20 -6.09 -11.08
N ILE A 158 -17.35 -5.62 -12.32
CA ILE A 158 -16.27 -5.64 -13.32
C ILE A 158 -15.02 -4.90 -12.84
N SER A 159 -15.19 -3.72 -12.23
CA SER A 159 -14.06 -2.94 -11.72
C SER A 159 -13.42 -3.62 -10.51
N TYR A 160 -14.20 -4.25 -9.62
CA TYR A 160 -13.65 -5.05 -8.52
C TYR A 160 -12.77 -6.20 -9.04
N ILE A 161 -13.23 -6.94 -10.06
CA ILE A 161 -12.47 -8.04 -10.67
C ILE A 161 -11.16 -7.53 -11.28
N PHE A 162 -11.19 -6.42 -12.03
CA PHE A 162 -9.98 -5.80 -12.56
C PHE A 162 -9.04 -5.30 -11.46
N GLY A 163 -9.60 -4.79 -10.36
CA GLY A 163 -8.85 -4.48 -9.15
C GLY A 163 -8.11 -5.69 -8.60
N CYS A 164 -8.78 -6.85 -8.46
CA CYS A 164 -8.13 -8.08 -8.00
C CYS A 164 -7.03 -8.57 -8.95
N ILE A 165 -7.24 -8.49 -10.27
CA ILE A 165 -6.23 -8.87 -11.27
C ILE A 165 -5.00 -7.95 -11.17
N ALA A 166 -5.21 -6.63 -11.12
CA ALA A 166 -4.11 -5.69 -10.92
C ALA A 166 -3.40 -5.92 -9.57
N GLY A 167 -4.18 -6.19 -8.52
CA GLY A 167 -3.70 -6.34 -7.16
C GLY A 167 -2.87 -7.59 -6.92
N ILE A 168 -3.14 -8.70 -7.61
CA ILE A 168 -2.39 -9.96 -7.41
C ILE A 168 -1.02 -9.94 -8.10
N ILE A 169 -0.84 -9.14 -9.16
CA ILE A 169 0.39 -9.11 -9.97
C ILE A 169 1.65 -8.81 -9.12
N PRO A 170 1.70 -7.74 -8.30
CA PRO A 170 2.87 -7.49 -7.46
C PRO A 170 3.19 -8.63 -6.49
N TRP A 171 2.17 -9.29 -5.94
CA TRP A 171 2.38 -10.42 -5.02
C TRP A 171 2.97 -11.64 -5.72
N ILE A 172 2.61 -11.88 -6.99
CA ILE A 172 3.24 -12.93 -7.80
C ILE A 172 4.72 -12.61 -8.00
N VAL A 173 5.07 -11.35 -8.34
CA VAL A 173 6.47 -10.93 -8.49
C VAL A 173 7.24 -11.15 -7.19
N VAL A 174 6.70 -10.70 -6.06
CA VAL A 174 7.34 -10.88 -4.74
C VAL A 174 7.50 -12.36 -4.40
N ALA A 175 6.49 -13.20 -4.67
CA ALA A 175 6.54 -14.64 -4.42
C ALA A 175 7.61 -15.33 -5.27
N LEU A 176 7.78 -14.93 -6.54
CA LEU A 176 8.82 -15.48 -7.41
C LEU A 176 10.23 -15.22 -6.85
N TYR A 177 10.50 -14.04 -6.31
CA TYR A 177 11.77 -13.72 -5.66
C TYR A 177 11.94 -14.47 -4.34
N LEU A 178 10.89 -14.49 -3.52
CA LEU A 178 10.93 -15.05 -2.18
C LEU A 178 11.06 -16.58 -2.16
N PHE A 179 10.42 -17.28 -3.10
CA PHE A 179 10.42 -18.75 -3.19
C PHE A 179 11.32 -19.28 -4.31
N GLY A 180 11.74 -18.45 -5.26
CA GLY A 180 12.67 -18.81 -6.33
C GLY A 180 14.15 -18.65 -5.96
N SER A 181 14.46 -18.04 -4.82
CA SER A 181 15.83 -17.81 -4.34
C SER A 181 16.56 -19.10 -3.92
N GLY A 182 15.85 -20.21 -3.71
CA GLY A 182 16.42 -21.49 -3.30
C GLY A 182 16.79 -21.54 -1.81
N ASP A 183 17.46 -22.62 -1.41
CA ASP A 183 17.88 -22.86 -0.03
C ASP A 183 19.31 -22.35 0.25
N GLY A 184 19.67 -22.25 1.53
CA GLY A 184 21.02 -21.87 1.97
C GLY A 184 21.24 -20.36 2.01
N GLU A 185 22.39 -19.89 1.53
CA GLU A 185 22.82 -18.48 1.62
C GLU A 185 21.97 -17.51 0.78
N ASN A 186 21.24 -18.04 -0.21
CA ASN A 186 20.36 -17.24 -1.06
C ASN A 186 18.98 -17.01 -0.44
N LYS A 187 18.63 -17.73 0.64
CA LYS A 187 17.33 -17.64 1.29
C LYS A 187 17.14 -16.25 1.91
N ALA A 188 15.98 -15.65 1.67
CA ALA A 188 15.63 -14.38 2.31
C ALA A 188 15.59 -14.52 3.84
N PRO A 189 15.87 -13.45 4.61
CA PRO A 189 15.71 -13.47 6.06
C PRO A 189 14.27 -13.79 6.48
N ASP A 190 14.08 -14.52 7.59
CA ASP A 190 12.76 -14.99 8.02
C ASP A 190 11.74 -13.86 8.22
N PHE A 191 12.17 -12.67 8.66
CA PHE A 191 11.28 -11.50 8.82
C PHE A 191 10.62 -11.06 7.50
N VAL A 192 11.27 -11.30 6.35
CA VAL A 192 10.74 -10.96 5.03
C VAL A 192 9.57 -11.88 4.67
N TYR A 193 9.65 -13.17 5.02
CA TYR A 193 8.52 -14.10 4.90
C TYR A 193 7.35 -13.68 5.79
N TRP A 194 7.64 -13.26 7.04
CA TRP A 194 6.60 -12.75 7.94
C TRP A 194 5.91 -11.50 7.39
N ILE A 195 6.66 -10.57 6.78
CA ILE A 195 6.10 -9.39 6.10
C ILE A 195 5.21 -9.82 4.93
N PHE A 196 5.70 -10.73 4.09
CA PHE A 196 4.93 -11.21 2.94
C PHE A 196 3.58 -11.77 3.35
N PHE A 197 3.55 -12.74 4.27
CA PHE A 197 2.30 -13.38 4.69
C PHE A 197 1.38 -12.43 5.47
N SER A 198 1.91 -11.63 6.39
CA SER A 198 1.10 -10.71 7.20
C SER A 198 0.44 -9.67 6.31
N ILE A 199 1.21 -8.99 5.46
CA ILE A 199 0.68 -7.88 4.65
C ILE A 199 -0.18 -8.41 3.50
N PHE A 200 0.12 -9.58 2.93
CA PHE A 200 -0.76 -10.24 1.97
C PHE A 200 -2.16 -10.50 2.57
N LEU A 201 -2.22 -11.00 3.81
CA LEU A 201 -3.49 -11.20 4.51
C LEU A 201 -4.25 -9.89 4.73
N PHE A 202 -3.55 -8.81 5.10
CA PHE A 202 -4.16 -7.50 5.23
C PHE A 202 -4.69 -6.97 3.90
N PHE A 203 -3.92 -7.05 2.81
CA PHE A 203 -4.37 -6.64 1.47
C PHE A 203 -5.66 -7.35 1.05
N ASN A 204 -5.74 -8.67 1.27
CA ASN A 204 -6.95 -9.43 1.01
C ASN A 204 -8.12 -8.98 1.91
N SER A 205 -7.85 -8.58 3.15
CA SER A 205 -8.88 -8.04 4.06
C SER A 205 -9.50 -6.73 3.56
N PHE A 206 -8.74 -5.86 2.86
CA PHE A 206 -9.30 -4.68 2.19
C PHE A 206 -10.28 -5.05 1.07
N ALA A 207 -9.94 -6.07 0.28
CA ALA A 207 -10.79 -6.57 -0.79
C ALA A 207 -12.07 -7.21 -0.21
N VAL A 208 -11.94 -8.05 0.82
CA VAL A 208 -13.07 -8.65 1.55
C VAL A 208 -13.98 -7.57 2.15
N ASN A 209 -13.43 -6.50 2.72
CA ASN A 209 -14.23 -5.39 3.24
C ASN A 209 -15.14 -4.79 2.16
N MET A 210 -14.64 -4.66 0.92
CA MET A 210 -15.44 -4.18 -0.21
C MET A 210 -16.54 -5.16 -0.60
N VAL A 211 -16.22 -6.46 -0.66
CA VAL A 211 -17.20 -7.52 -0.95
C VAL A 211 -18.33 -7.51 0.07
N LEU A 212 -17.98 -7.39 1.36
CA LEU A 212 -18.96 -7.34 2.44
C LEU A 212 -19.83 -6.09 2.36
N GLN A 213 -19.24 -4.94 2.03
CA GLN A 213 -19.94 -3.66 1.82
C GLN A 213 -20.95 -3.73 0.68
N TYR A 214 -20.55 -4.23 -0.49
CA TYR A 214 -21.43 -4.33 -1.65
C TYR A 214 -22.45 -5.47 -1.53
N GLY A 215 -22.08 -6.57 -0.88
CA GLY A 215 -22.99 -7.66 -0.53
C GLY A 215 -23.96 -7.32 0.61
N LYS A 216 -23.77 -6.18 1.29
CA LYS A 216 -24.60 -5.72 2.42
C LYS A 216 -24.77 -6.79 3.51
N TYR A 217 -23.69 -7.51 3.82
CA TYR A 217 -23.71 -8.59 4.80
C TYR A 217 -23.57 -8.05 6.23
N GLY A 218 -24.43 -8.48 7.15
CA GLY A 218 -24.33 -8.11 8.58
C GLY A 218 -24.26 -6.59 8.84
N LYS A 219 -23.22 -6.14 9.54
CA LYS A 219 -23.00 -4.72 9.87
C LYS A 219 -22.59 -3.86 8.67
N TRP A 220 -22.11 -4.47 7.58
CA TRP A 220 -21.73 -3.78 6.34
C TRP A 220 -22.91 -3.25 5.53
N LYS A 221 -24.15 -3.49 6.00
CA LYS A 221 -25.34 -2.78 5.50
C LYS A 221 -25.23 -1.26 5.67
N ASP A 222 -24.53 -0.79 6.70
CA ASP A 222 -24.19 0.63 6.87
C ASP A 222 -22.79 0.88 6.29
N TYR A 223 -22.70 1.70 5.24
CA TYR A 223 -21.43 2.10 4.63
C TYR A 223 -20.44 2.69 5.65
N THR A 224 -20.95 3.40 6.67
CA THR A 224 -20.11 3.97 7.74
C THR A 224 -19.35 2.90 8.52
N PHE A 225 -19.88 1.67 8.58
CA PHE A 225 -19.18 0.55 9.20
C PHE A 225 -18.01 0.08 8.33
N GLY A 226 -18.23 -0.13 7.03
CA GLY A 226 -17.16 -0.47 6.08
C GLY A 226 -16.05 0.58 6.04
N GLU A 227 -16.43 1.86 6.10
CA GLU A 227 -15.48 2.98 6.22
C GLU A 227 -14.62 2.90 7.48
N LYS A 228 -15.21 2.62 8.65
CA LYS A 228 -14.43 2.42 9.89
C LYS A 228 -13.48 1.23 9.79
N VAL A 229 -13.93 0.13 9.18
CA VAL A 229 -13.08 -1.05 8.97
C VAL A 229 -11.90 -0.68 8.07
N TYR A 230 -12.11 0.08 6.99
CA TYR A 230 -11.00 0.56 6.14
C TYR A 230 -9.98 1.38 6.92
N ILE A 231 -10.43 2.33 7.75
CA ILE A 231 -9.54 3.16 8.56
C ILE A 231 -8.72 2.29 9.54
N ILE A 232 -9.35 1.30 10.18
CA ILE A 232 -8.65 0.37 11.09
C ILE A 232 -7.64 -0.48 10.32
N LEU A 233 -8.04 -1.07 9.20
CA LEU A 233 -7.15 -1.87 8.36
C LEU A 233 -5.95 -1.05 7.88
N SER A 234 -6.17 0.22 7.51
CA SER A 234 -5.10 1.15 7.12
C SER A 234 -4.09 1.34 8.24
N LEU A 235 -4.55 1.66 9.45
CA LEU A 235 -3.66 1.82 10.60
C LEU A 235 -2.88 0.53 10.87
N VAL A 236 -3.59 -0.60 11.01
CA VAL A 236 -2.97 -1.87 11.40
C VAL A 236 -1.97 -2.35 10.36
N ALA A 237 -2.34 -2.37 9.07
CA ALA A 237 -1.45 -2.85 8.01
C ALA A 237 -0.19 -1.99 7.87
N LYS A 238 -0.35 -0.65 7.91
CA LYS A 238 0.79 0.28 7.82
C LYS A 238 1.70 0.20 9.04
N SER A 239 1.12 0.09 10.24
CA SER A 239 1.88 -0.06 11.49
C SER A 239 2.66 -1.38 11.48
N LEU A 240 2.01 -2.49 11.12
CA LEU A 240 2.66 -3.79 11.03
C LEU A 240 3.84 -3.78 10.06
N LEU A 241 3.64 -3.30 8.82
CA LEU A 241 4.74 -3.22 7.87
C LEU A 241 5.85 -2.33 8.40
N ALA A 242 5.54 -1.13 8.90
CA ALA A 242 6.55 -0.20 9.38
C ALA A 242 7.43 -0.80 10.48
N TRP A 243 6.81 -1.44 11.48
CA TRP A 243 7.55 -1.99 12.62
C TRP A 243 8.22 -3.33 12.32
N GLN A 244 7.69 -4.15 11.41
CA GLN A 244 8.37 -5.35 10.94
C GLN A 244 9.63 -4.98 10.13
N VAL A 245 9.55 -3.98 9.25
CA VAL A 245 10.72 -3.46 8.52
C VAL A 245 11.70 -2.82 9.50
N PHE A 246 11.21 -2.00 10.43
CA PHE A 246 12.06 -1.37 11.43
C PHE A 246 12.88 -2.39 12.23
N ALA A 247 12.20 -3.41 12.78
CA ALA A 247 12.85 -4.45 13.57
C ALA A 247 13.82 -5.31 12.74
N GLY A 248 13.52 -5.53 11.46
CA GLY A 248 14.33 -6.36 10.56
C GLY A 248 15.57 -5.66 10.01
N THR A 249 15.50 -4.37 9.68
CA THR A 249 16.59 -3.67 8.96
C THR A 249 16.97 -2.29 9.49
N LEU A 250 16.09 -1.59 10.22
CA LEU A 250 16.29 -0.16 10.54
C LEU A 250 16.76 0.12 11.97
N ARG A 251 16.90 -0.90 12.83
CA ARG A 251 17.40 -0.70 14.20
C ARG A 251 18.81 -0.11 14.19
N PRO A 252 19.10 0.92 14.99
CA PRO A 252 20.47 1.36 15.23
C PRO A 252 21.29 0.20 15.80
N VAL A 253 22.51 0.04 15.29
CA VAL A 253 23.48 -0.95 15.76
C VAL A 253 24.40 -0.29 16.79
#